data_AF-A0A7U3Q230-F1
#
_entry.id   AF-A0A7U3Q230-F1
#
_cell.length_a   1.000
_cell.length_b   1.000
_cell.length_c   1.000
_cell.angle_alpha   90.00
_cell.angle_beta   90.00
_cell.angle_gamma   90.00
#
_symmetry.space_group_name_H-M   'P 1'
#
loop_
_entity.id
_entity.type
_entity.pdbx_description
1 polymer ?
#
loop_
_entity_poly.entity_id
_entity_poly.type
_entity_poly.pdbx_seq_one_letter_code
_entity_poly.pdbx_strand_id
1 'polypeptide(L)'
;MPPIPRGLVIFTQRIRNSALRNRTLNLIERATQEQDLAHFTKARLKNPSHTSRSDPIPHVTVLLSTDTQTELDRAQAVHIYHDEDWNYKGHTLYEERINKSTDD
;
A
#
# COMPACT_ATOMS: atom_id res chain seq x y z
N MET A 1 -10.78 -7.85 11.34
CA MET A 1 -10.33 -6.55 11.87
C MET A 1 -10.90 -5.44 10.97
N PRO A 2 -11.06 -4.21 11.46
CA PRO A 2 -11.47 -3.10 10.60
C PRO A 2 -10.39 -2.78 9.56
N PRO A 3 -10.75 -2.26 8.37
CA PRO A 3 -9.77 -1.83 7.37
C PRO A 3 -8.89 -0.70 7.91
N ILE A 4 -7.71 -0.53 7.34
CA ILE A 4 -6.78 0.51 7.78
C ILE A 4 -7.35 1.87 7.39
N PRO A 5 -7.70 2.73 8.37
CA PRO A 5 -8.30 4.02 8.07
C PRO A 5 -7.29 4.96 7.43
N ARG A 6 -7.79 5.83 6.55
CA ARG A 6 -6.99 6.77 5.75
C ARG A 6 -6.00 7.62 6.56
N GLY A 7 -6.36 7.97 7.81
CA GLY A 7 -5.52 8.77 8.70
C GLY A 7 -4.30 8.03 9.28
N LEU A 8 -4.31 6.69 9.23
CA LEU A 8 -3.21 5.85 9.73
C LEU A 8 -2.24 5.43 8.62
N VAL A 9 -2.52 5.80 7.36
CA VAL A 9 -1.61 5.55 6.25
C VAL A 9 -0.44 6.53 6.33
N ILE A 10 0.76 6.00 6.51
CA ILE A 10 2.01 6.77 6.55
C ILE A 10 2.50 6.98 5.11
N PHE A 11 2.83 8.21 4.75
CA PHE A 11 3.40 8.53 3.44
C PHE A 11 4.93 8.54 3.53
N THR A 12 5.62 7.72 2.75
CA THR A 12 7.10 7.80 2.70
C THR A 12 7.58 9.01 1.89
N GLN A 13 6.72 9.58 1.05
CA GLN A 13 7.01 10.74 0.23
C GLN A 13 5.84 11.73 0.20
N ARG A 14 6.15 13.02 0.03
CA ARG A 14 5.13 14.07 -0.04
C ARG A 14 4.40 14.04 -1.37
N ILE A 15 3.09 13.80 -1.34
CA ILE A 15 2.21 13.94 -2.51
C ILE A 15 1.60 15.34 -2.52
N ARG A 16 2.04 16.19 -3.47
CA ARG A 16 1.53 17.57 -3.59
C ARG A 16 0.11 17.62 -4.17
N ASN A 17 -0.22 16.70 -5.07
CA ASN A 17 -1.54 16.62 -5.68
C ASN A 17 -2.55 16.00 -4.70
N SER A 18 -3.46 16.82 -4.17
CA SER A 18 -4.46 16.41 -3.19
C SER A 18 -5.46 15.40 -3.75
N ALA A 19 -5.83 15.51 -5.03
CA ALA A 19 -6.73 14.56 -5.69
C ALA A 19 -6.08 13.18 -5.79
N LEU A 20 -4.82 13.13 -6.24
CA LEU A 20 -4.04 11.88 -6.30
C LEU A 20 -3.92 11.25 -4.90
N ARG A 21 -3.54 12.06 -3.90
CA ARG A 21 -3.45 11.60 -2.51
C ARG A 21 -4.75 10.98 -2.01
N ASN A 22 -5.88 11.63 -2.26
CA ASN A 22 -7.18 11.14 -1.82
C ASN A 22 -7.58 9.85 -2.52
N ARG A 23 -7.35 9.75 -3.84
CA ARG A 23 -7.63 8.53 -4.60
C ARG A 23 -6.78 7.36 -4.12
N THR A 24 -5.48 7.58 -3.90
CA THR A 24 -4.59 6.56 -3.33
C THR A 24 -5.07 6.10 -1.95
N LEU A 25 -5.42 7.03 -1.06
CA LEU A 25 -5.93 6.68 0.28
C LEU A 25 -7.23 5.84 0.23
N ASN A 26 -8.17 6.21 -0.64
CA ASN A 26 -9.41 5.45 -0.83
C ASN A 26 -9.12 4.03 -1.34
N LEU A 27 -8.14 3.89 -2.26
CA LEU A 27 -7.78 2.60 -2.81
C LEU A 27 -7.16 1.67 -1.74
N ILE A 28 -6.31 2.23 -0.87
CA ILE A 28 -5.71 1.48 0.26
C ILE A 28 -6.79 1.03 1.24
N GLU A 29 -7.68 1.94 1.62
CA GLU A 29 -8.79 1.63 2.51
C GLU A 29 -9.66 0.52 1.93
N ARG A 30 -9.99 0.56 0.63
CA ARG A 30 -10.77 -0.48 -0.04
C ARG A 30 -10.02 -1.81 -0.11
N ALA A 31 -8.73 -1.80 -0.46
CA ALA A 31 -7.93 -3.02 -0.57
C ALA A 31 -7.77 -3.72 0.79
N THR A 32 -7.57 -2.96 1.87
CA THR A 32 -7.44 -3.53 3.24
C THR A 32 -8.75 -4.08 3.81
N GLN A 33 -9.88 -3.97 3.08
CA GLN A 33 -11.11 -4.70 3.39
C GLN A 33 -11.09 -6.15 2.90
N GLU A 34 -10.21 -6.49 1.95
CA GLU A 34 -10.10 -7.85 1.45
C GLU A 34 -9.54 -8.78 2.54
N GLN A 35 -10.06 -10.01 2.59
CA GLN A 35 -9.83 -10.93 3.72
C GLN A 35 -8.35 -11.22 3.96
N ASP A 36 -7.58 -11.33 2.88
CA ASP A 36 -6.16 -11.62 2.90
C ASP A 36 -5.31 -10.41 3.35
N LEU A 37 -5.81 -9.17 3.24
CA LEU A 37 -5.13 -7.96 3.72
C LEU A 37 -5.67 -7.46 5.08
N ALA A 38 -6.82 -7.98 5.51
CA ALA A 38 -7.52 -7.52 6.71
C ALA A 38 -6.75 -7.76 8.02
N HIS A 39 -5.72 -8.61 8.02
CA HIS A 39 -4.91 -8.89 9.20
C HIS A 39 -3.79 -7.86 9.43
N PHE A 40 -3.49 -7.01 8.44
CA PHE A 40 -2.52 -5.93 8.59
C PHE A 40 -3.11 -4.74 9.34
N THR A 41 -2.30 -4.11 10.18
CA THR A 41 -2.73 -2.98 11.02
C THR A 41 -2.09 -1.66 10.60
N LYS A 42 -0.94 -1.71 9.91
CA LYS A 42 -0.19 -0.53 9.47
C LYS A 42 0.05 -0.55 7.97
N ALA A 43 -0.13 0.61 7.34
CA ALA A 43 0.13 0.82 5.93
C ALA A 43 1.10 1.98 5.73
N ARG A 44 2.16 1.75 4.95
CA ARG A 44 3.08 2.79 4.48
C ARG A 44 3.02 2.88 2.97
N LEU A 45 2.56 4.01 2.44
CA LEU A 45 2.53 4.24 1.00
C LEU A 45 3.94 4.47 0.49
N LYS A 46 4.41 3.61 -0.42
CA LYS A 46 5.71 3.74 -1.10
C LYS A 46 5.56 4.53 -2.39
N ASN A 47 4.68 4.07 -3.30
CA ASN A 47 4.43 4.72 -4.59
C ASN A 47 2.93 4.86 -4.85
N PRO A 48 2.42 6.05 -5.20
CA PRO A 48 1.00 6.33 -5.30
C PRO A 48 0.31 5.65 -6.47
N SER A 49 0.78 5.81 -7.70
CA SER A 49 0.31 5.07 -8.87
C SER A 49 1.40 5.14 -9.93
N HIS A 50 1.79 4.00 -10.44
CA HIS A 50 2.81 3.88 -11.47
C HIS A 50 2.61 2.57 -12.24
N THR A 51 3.22 2.50 -13.41
CA THR A 51 3.40 1.27 -14.18
C THR A 51 4.87 0.87 -14.10
N SER A 52 5.13 -0.43 -13.99
CA SER A 52 6.49 -0.97 -14.00
C SER A 52 6.77 -1.59 -15.36
N ARG A 53 8.04 -1.67 -15.75
CA ARG A 53 8.42 -2.26 -17.04
C ARG A 53 8.04 -3.74 -17.16
N SER A 54 7.99 -4.44 -16.03
CA SER A 54 7.60 -5.85 -15.90
C SER A 54 6.12 -6.05 -15.55
N ASP A 55 5.43 -4.98 -15.16
CA ASP A 55 4.01 -5.01 -14.80
C ASP A 55 3.35 -3.72 -15.36
N PRO A 56 2.80 -3.80 -16.59
CA PRO A 56 2.25 -2.63 -17.27
C PRO A 56 0.90 -2.19 -16.70
N ILE A 57 0.37 -2.90 -15.71
CA ILE A 57 -0.92 -2.57 -15.10
C ILE A 57 -0.69 -1.45 -14.08
N PRO A 58 -1.46 -0.35 -14.13
CA PRO A 58 -1.30 0.73 -13.16
C PRO A 58 -1.61 0.24 -11.74
N HIS A 59 -0.67 0.45 -10.84
CA HIS A 59 -0.78 -0.01 -9.46
C HIS A 59 -0.13 0.95 -8.45
N VAL A 60 -0.64 0.86 -7.24
CA VAL A 60 -0.15 1.51 -6.03
C VAL A 60 0.71 0.52 -5.28
N THR A 61 1.91 0.93 -4.85
CA THR A 61 2.74 0.10 -3.98
C THR A 61 2.63 0.58 -2.54
N VAL A 62 2.16 -0.32 -1.68
CA VAL A 62 2.03 -0.09 -0.24
C VAL A 62 2.83 -1.15 0.50
N LEU A 63 3.43 -0.77 1.61
CA LEU A 63 4.00 -1.71 2.57
C LEU A 63 2.98 -1.90 3.68
N LEU A 64 2.49 -3.13 3.82
CA LEU A 64 1.59 -3.52 4.90
C LEU A 64 2.38 -4.28 5.96
N SER A 65 2.02 -4.06 7.22
CA SER A 65 2.67 -4.71 8.35
C SER A 65 1.68 -4.90 9.49
N THR A 66 1.81 -6.01 10.20
CA THR A 66 1.21 -6.20 11.52
C THR A 66 2.04 -5.48 12.58
N ASP A 67 1.53 -5.37 13.80
CA ASP A 67 2.29 -4.82 14.91
C ASP A 67 3.57 -5.60 15.17
N THR A 68 3.50 -6.93 15.19
CA THR A 68 4.67 -7.81 15.35
C THR A 68 5.68 -7.65 14.22
N GLN A 69 5.23 -7.53 12.97
CA GLN A 69 6.12 -7.28 11.83
C GLN A 69 6.81 -5.92 11.96
N THR A 70 6.10 -4.91 12.44
CA THR A 70 6.66 -3.57 12.64
C THR A 70 7.73 -3.55 13.72
N GLU A 71 7.55 -4.30 14.81
CA GLU A 71 8.55 -4.43 15.89
C GLU A 71 9.85 -5.09 15.39
N LEU A 72 9.73 -5.97 14.38
CA LEU A 72 10.87 -6.63 13.73
C LEU A 72 11.41 -5.88 12.50
N ASP A 73 10.91 -4.66 12.26
CA ASP A 73 11.16 -3.85 11.06
C ASP A 73 10.97 -4.61 9.74
N ARG A 74 9.87 -5.36 9.67
CA ARG A 74 9.44 -6.11 8.49
C ARG A 74 8.13 -5.57 7.95
N ALA A 75 7.96 -5.73 6.64
CA ALA A 75 6.70 -5.44 5.97
C ALA A 75 6.54 -6.31 4.73
N GLN A 76 5.30 -6.46 4.30
CA GLN A 76 4.95 -7.08 3.02
C GLN A 76 4.59 -6.00 2.02
N ALA A 77 5.20 -6.07 0.84
CA ALA A 77 4.80 -5.20 -0.25
C ALA A 77 3.49 -5.72 -0.83
N VAL A 78 2.55 -4.81 -1.08
CA VAL A 78 1.33 -5.09 -1.84
C VAL A 78 1.28 -4.15 -3.03
N HIS A 79 1.01 -4.73 -4.20
CA HIS A 79 0.61 -3.98 -5.38
C HIS A 79 -0.91 -3.97 -5.43
N ILE A 80 -1.51 -2.79 -5.37
CA ILE A 80 -2.96 -2.61 -5.46
C ILE A 80 -3.25 -2.10 -6.86
N TYR A 81 -3.88 -2.94 -7.67
CA TYR A 81 -4.23 -2.63 -9.06
C TYR A 81 -5.53 -1.83 -9.12
N HIS A 82 -5.57 -0.89 -10.05
CA HIS A 82 -6.75 -0.07 -10.28
C HIS A 82 -7.01 0.14 -11.77
N ASP A 83 -8.24 0.53 -12.13
CA ASP A 83 -8.56 1.00 -13.48
C ASP A 83 -8.33 2.51 -13.65
N GLU A 84 -8.69 3.05 -14.80
CA GLU A 84 -8.54 4.48 -15.13
C GLU A 84 -9.37 5.40 -14.21
N ASP A 85 -10.49 4.88 -13.70
CA ASP A 85 -11.41 5.56 -12.78
C ASP A 85 -11.00 5.39 -11.31
N TRP A 86 -9.86 4.77 -11.03
CA TRP A 86 -9.35 4.46 -9.69
C TRP A 86 -10.21 3.47 -8.90
N ASN A 87 -10.97 2.62 -9.59
CA ASN A 87 -11.63 1.50 -8.93
C ASN A 87 -10.64 0.38 -8.68
N TYR A 88 -10.79 -0.27 -7.52
CA TYR A 88 -9.99 -1.43 -7.13
C TYR A 88 -10.26 -2.61 -8.08
N LYS A 89 -9.19 -3.16 -8.66
CA LYS A 89 -9.25 -4.30 -9.60
C LYS A 89 -8.69 -5.60 -9.03
N GLY A 90 -7.95 -5.51 -7.94
CA GLY A 90 -7.25 -6.64 -7.33
C GLY A 90 -5.98 -6.17 -6.64
N HIS A 91 -5.29 -7.10 -6.00
CA HIS A 91 -3.97 -6.84 -5.45
C HIS A 91 -3.06 -8.05 -5.65
N THR A 92 -1.77 -7.85 -5.43
CA THR A 92 -0.80 -8.93 -5.28
C THR A 92 0.02 -8.65 -4.04
N LEU A 93 -0.06 -9.58 -3.08
CA LEU A 93 0.72 -9.56 -1.86
C LEU A 93 2.03 -10.30 -2.11
N TYR A 94 3.14 -9.62 -1.86
CA TYR A 94 4.47 -10.21 -1.97
C TYR A 94 4.94 -10.74 -0.61
N GLU A 95 5.94 -11.62 -0.66
CA GLU A 95 6.57 -12.19 0.53
C GLU A 95 7.10 -11.10 1.47
N GLU A 96 7.09 -11.43 2.75
CA GLU A 96 7.66 -10.60 3.80
C GLU A 96 9.12 -10.28 3.51
N ARG A 97 9.48 -9.01 3.63
CA ARG A 97 10.87 -8.57 3.54
C ARG A 97 11.20 -7.70 4.74
N ILE A 98 12.45 -7.80 5.18
CA ILE A 98 13.04 -6.82 6.09
C ILE A 98 12.99 -5.48 5.36
N ASN A 99 12.46 -4.45 6.02
CA ASN A 99 12.58 -3.10 5.50
C ASN A 99 14.08 -2.83 5.42
N LYS A 100 14.62 -2.75 4.20
CA LYS A 100 15.99 -2.24 4.05
C LYS A 100 15.96 -0.83 4.62
N SER A 101 16.60 -0.61 5.76
CA SER A 101 17.23 0.66 6.07
C SER A 101 18.05 0.98 4.83
N THR A 102 17.57 1.91 4.02
CA THR A 102 18.44 2.48 3.00
C THR A 102 19.41 3.34 3.80
N ASP A 103 20.48 2.68 4.23
CA ASP A 103 21.73 3.32 4.58
C ASP A 103 22.25 3.99 3.30
N ASP A 104 22.71 5.23 3.50
CA ASP A 104 23.16 6.27 2.57
C ASP A 104 23.79 5.80 1.23
#